data_AF-A0A662AMC6-F1
#
_entry.id   AF-A0A662AMC6-F1
#
_cell.length_a   1.000
_cell.length_b   1.000
_cell.length_c   1.000
_cell.angle_alpha   90.00
_cell.angle_beta   90.00
_cell.angle_gamma   90.00
#
_symmetry.space_group_name_H-M   'P 1'
#
loop_
_entity.id
_entity.type
_entity.pdbx_description
1 polymer ?
#
loop_
_entity_poly.entity_id
_entity_poly.type
_entity_poly.pdbx_seq_one_letter_code
_entity_poly.pdbx_strand_id
1 'polypeptide(L)'
;ATGIFNGCIYVARDAQQTNAFQRNNNILMTPKATIDTRPFLEIYADDVKCSHGATIGQLDDKAMFYLMQRGISKVDAKLLLMYAFLAEVTSKVSIDALRISYEDMIKRRLRGELSICEKCVLHCSVPDNPIEFEIDMSKI
;
A
#
# COMPACT_ATOMS: atom_id res chain seq x y z
N ALA A 1 -0.02 13.23 -4.55
CA ALA A 1 -1.10 12.25 -4.33
C ALA A 1 -1.41 12.23 -2.85
N THR A 2 -2.69 12.14 -2.49
CA THR A 2 -3.17 12.19 -1.10
C THR A 2 -3.89 10.89 -0.80
N GLY A 3 -3.45 10.16 0.22
CA GLY A 3 -4.14 8.99 0.78
C GLY A 3 -5.07 9.39 1.92
N ILE A 4 -6.18 8.67 2.08
CA ILE A 4 -7.08 8.83 3.23
C ILE A 4 -7.44 7.43 3.73
N PHE A 5 -7.25 7.19 5.02
CA PHE A 5 -7.71 5.99 5.70
C PHE A 5 -8.61 6.39 6.87
N ASN A 6 -9.84 5.90 6.88
CA ASN A 6 -10.77 6.06 7.99
C ASN A 6 -11.28 4.68 8.38
N GLY A 7 -11.10 4.31 9.64
CA GLY A 7 -11.46 2.97 10.13
C GLY A 7 -12.04 3.04 11.53
N CYS A 8 -13.20 2.43 11.72
CA CYS A 8 -13.88 2.31 13.00
C CYS A 8 -13.97 0.83 13.40
N ILE A 9 -13.54 0.50 14.63
CA ILE A 9 -13.96 -0.75 15.28
C ILE A 9 -15.05 -0.38 16.27
N TYR A 10 -16.25 -0.92 16.04
CA TYR A 10 -17.38 -0.81 16.94
C TYR A 10 -17.57 -2.12 17.71
N VAL A 11 -17.66 -2.04 19.04
CA VAL A 11 -17.90 -3.18 19.93
C VAL A 11 -19.15 -2.90 20.76
N ALA A 12 -20.22 -3.63 20.44
CA ALA A 12 -21.50 -3.53 21.14
C ALA A 12 -21.40 -3.97 22.61
N ARG A 13 -22.33 -3.52 23.46
CA ARG A 13 -22.37 -3.88 24.90
C ARG A 13 -22.36 -5.38 25.16
N ASP A 14 -23.06 -6.15 24.32
CA ASP A 14 -23.18 -7.60 24.47
C ASP A 14 -21.99 -8.37 23.84
N ALA A 15 -21.08 -7.67 23.16
CA ALA A 15 -19.93 -8.26 22.46
C ALA A 15 -18.72 -8.43 23.39
N GLN A 16 -18.94 -9.04 24.55
CA GLN A 16 -17.88 -9.41 25.49
C GLN A 16 -16.92 -10.41 24.82
N GLN A 17 -15.68 -10.44 25.31
CA GLN A 17 -14.56 -11.25 24.83
C GLN A 17 -14.14 -10.98 23.37
N THR A 18 -14.59 -9.86 22.80
CA THR A 18 -14.15 -9.42 21.47
C THR A 18 -12.64 -9.22 21.45
N ASN A 19 -11.98 -9.79 20.44
CA ASN A 19 -10.57 -9.61 20.19
C ASN A 19 -10.36 -8.99 18.80
N ALA A 20 -10.04 -7.70 18.75
CA ALA A 20 -9.98 -6.92 17.52
C ALA A 20 -8.66 -6.15 17.39
N PHE A 21 -8.05 -6.21 16.21
CA PHE A 21 -6.80 -5.51 15.90
C PHE A 21 -6.90 -4.81 14.55
N GLN A 22 -6.64 -3.51 14.53
CA GLN A 22 -6.55 -2.73 13.29
C GLN A 22 -5.13 -2.22 13.06
N ARG A 23 -4.56 -2.48 11.88
CA ARG A 23 -3.22 -1.97 11.53
C ARG A 23 -3.25 -1.27 10.19
N ASN A 24 -2.77 -0.03 10.16
CA ASN A 24 -2.65 0.79 8.96
C ASN A 24 -1.19 1.25 8.78
N ASN A 25 -0.47 0.60 7.88
CA ASN A 25 0.90 0.97 7.56
C ASN A 25 0.93 1.74 6.24
N ASN A 26 1.68 2.83 6.17
CA ASN A 26 1.69 3.71 5.03
C ASN A 26 3.12 4.11 4.65
N ILE A 27 3.44 4.07 3.34
CA ILE A 27 4.72 4.52 2.80
C ILE A 27 4.49 5.71 1.87
N LEU A 28 5.18 6.81 2.14
CA LEU A 28 5.21 8.00 1.29
C LEU A 28 6.33 7.88 0.27
N MET A 29 5.96 7.78 -1.01
CA MET A 29 6.91 7.52 -2.10
C MET A 29 7.60 8.77 -2.63
N THR A 30 7.04 9.96 -2.39
CA THR A 30 7.58 11.24 -2.81
C THR A 30 7.41 12.28 -1.70
N PRO A 31 8.23 13.36 -1.68
CA PRO A 31 8.10 14.41 -0.67
C PRO A 31 6.77 15.17 -0.70
N LYS A 32 6.07 15.15 -1.85
CA LYS A 32 4.77 15.80 -2.04
C LYS A 32 3.59 14.86 -1.74
N ALA A 33 3.84 13.60 -1.41
CA ALA A 33 2.78 12.66 -1.05
C ALA A 33 2.34 12.91 0.39
N THR A 34 1.03 12.87 0.63
CA THR A 34 0.44 13.06 1.96
C THR A 34 -0.53 11.92 2.27
N ILE A 35 -0.75 11.66 3.55
CA ILE A 35 -1.77 10.72 4.01
C ILE A 35 -2.44 11.22 5.28
N ASP A 36 -3.76 11.12 5.32
CA ASP A 36 -4.57 11.32 6.52
C ASP A 36 -5.06 9.96 7.00
N THR A 37 -4.73 9.59 8.23
CA THR A 37 -5.14 8.30 8.81
C THR A 37 -5.85 8.54 10.13
N ARG A 38 -7.09 8.07 10.20
CA ARG A 38 -7.99 8.25 11.35
C ARG A 38 -8.58 6.90 11.76
N PRO A 39 -7.80 6.07 12.48
CA PRO A 39 -8.35 4.90 13.13
C PRO A 39 -9.02 5.32 14.44
N PHE A 40 -10.24 4.85 14.71
CA PHE A 40 -10.92 5.08 15.98
C PHE A 40 -11.67 3.84 16.46
N LEU A 41 -11.96 3.79 17.76
CA LEU A 41 -12.59 2.67 18.44
C LEU A 41 -13.82 3.18 19.20
N GLU A 42 -14.94 2.50 19.05
CA GLU A 42 -16.17 2.72 19.82
C GLU A 42 -16.47 1.44 20.59
N ILE A 43 -16.10 1.41 21.87
CA ILE A 43 -16.16 0.19 22.70
C ILE A 43 -17.16 0.40 23.84
N TYR A 44 -18.18 -0.45 23.87
CA TYR A 44 -19.22 -0.45 24.90
C TYR A 44 -19.22 -1.73 25.76
N ALA A 45 -18.20 -2.58 25.64
CA ALA A 45 -18.02 -3.81 26.40
C ALA A 45 -16.72 -3.76 27.21
N ASP A 46 -16.73 -4.33 28.43
CA ASP A 46 -15.62 -4.23 29.38
C ASP A 46 -14.58 -5.35 29.21
N ASP A 47 -15.02 -6.59 29.01
CA ASP A 47 -14.14 -7.76 28.86
C ASP A 47 -13.69 -7.91 27.40
N VAL A 48 -12.88 -6.98 26.87
CA VAL A 48 -12.45 -7.01 25.46
C VAL A 48 -10.95 -6.73 25.29
N LYS A 49 -10.40 -7.19 24.18
CA LYS A 49 -9.04 -6.87 23.74
C LYS A 49 -9.12 -6.18 22.39
N CYS A 50 -8.99 -4.86 22.38
CA CYS A 50 -9.03 -4.09 21.16
C CYS A 50 -7.80 -3.20 21.07
N SER A 51 -7.15 -3.17 19.90
CA SER A 51 -6.13 -2.17 19.62
C SER A 51 -6.12 -1.75 18.16
N HIS A 52 -5.57 -0.56 17.94
CA HIS A 52 -5.30 -0.05 16.61
C HIS A 52 -3.88 0.52 16.54
N GLY A 53 -3.29 0.52 15.34
CA GLY A 53 -1.97 1.08 15.10
C GLY A 53 -1.88 1.66 13.71
N ALA A 54 -1.32 2.86 13.61
CA ALA A 54 -1.01 3.50 12.34
C ALA A 54 0.47 3.87 12.28
N THR A 55 1.13 3.52 11.18
CA THR A 55 2.52 3.92 10.91
C THR A 55 2.60 4.66 9.59
N ILE A 56 3.44 5.69 9.54
CA ILE A 56 3.71 6.47 8.33
C ILE A 56 5.23 6.59 8.23
N GLY A 57 5.77 6.22 7.08
CA GLY A 57 7.21 6.28 6.85
C GLY A 57 7.58 6.37 5.38
N GLN A 58 8.87 6.26 5.12
CA GLN A 58 9.45 6.17 3.78
C GLN A 58 10.11 4.80 3.62
N LEU A 59 10.59 4.50 2.41
CA LEU A 59 11.39 3.30 2.20
C LEU A 59 12.69 3.38 3.01
N ASP A 60 13.17 2.24 3.49
CA ASP A 60 14.41 2.17 4.25
C ASP A 60 15.62 2.38 3.33
N ASP A 61 16.25 3.54 3.45
CA ASP A 61 17.44 3.91 2.69
C ASP A 61 18.62 2.98 2.93
N LYS A 62 18.75 2.39 4.14
CA LYS A 62 19.82 1.42 4.44
C LYS A 62 19.57 0.11 3.71
N ALA A 63 18.33 -0.36 3.71
CA ALA A 63 17.95 -1.56 2.96
C ALA A 63 18.13 -1.33 1.44
N MET A 64 17.73 -0.17 0.94
CA MET A 64 17.94 0.21 -0.46
C MET A 64 19.43 0.24 -0.82
N PHE A 65 20.26 0.89 -0.01
CA PHE A 65 21.71 0.96 -0.19
C PHE A 65 22.34 -0.44 -0.19
N TYR A 66 21.92 -1.32 0.74
CA TYR A 66 22.41 -2.69 0.83
C TYR A 66 22.08 -3.51 -0.41
N LEU A 67 20.87 -3.38 -0.95
CA LEU A 67 20.48 -4.03 -2.21
C LEU A 67 21.34 -3.53 -3.39
N MET A 68 21.59 -2.22 -3.43
CA MET A 68 22.42 -1.61 -4.47
C MET A 68 23.88 -2.08 -4.40
N GLN A 69 24.44 -2.27 -3.21
CA GLN A 69 25.79 -2.84 -3.04
C GLN A 69 25.91 -4.25 -3.60
N ARG A 70 24.80 -5.00 -3.70
CA ARG A 70 24.77 -6.32 -4.34
C ARG A 70 24.52 -6.28 -5.85
N GLY A 71 24.63 -5.11 -6.47
CA GLY A 71 24.48 -4.92 -7.91
C GLY A 71 23.04 -4.79 -8.39
N ILE A 72 22.07 -4.66 -7.48
CA ILE A 72 20.67 -4.41 -7.85
C ILE A 72 20.53 -2.93 -8.21
N SER A 73 19.90 -2.62 -9.35
CA SER A 73 19.68 -1.25 -9.75
C SER A 73 18.84 -0.49 -8.70
N LYS A 74 19.01 0.83 -8.58
CA LYS A 74 18.19 1.64 -7.66
C LYS A 74 16.69 1.47 -7.91
N VAL A 75 16.30 1.34 -9.18
CA VAL A 75 14.91 1.13 -9.60
C VAL A 75 14.39 -0.22 -9.10
N ASP A 76 15.15 -1.29 -9.32
CA ASP A 76 14.75 -2.63 -8.90
C ASP A 76 14.78 -2.79 -7.39
N ALA A 77 15.75 -2.17 -6.70
CA ALA A 77 15.83 -2.16 -5.24
C ALA A 77 14.59 -1.49 -4.62
N LYS A 78 14.21 -0.32 -5.16
CA LYS A 78 13.00 0.39 -4.75
C LYS A 78 11.75 -0.47 -4.96
N LEU A 79 11.64 -1.08 -6.14
CA LEU A 79 10.52 -1.94 -6.51
C LEU A 79 10.43 -3.17 -5.60
N LEU A 80 11.57 -3.78 -5.26
CA LEU A 80 11.66 -4.92 -4.36
C LEU A 80 11.17 -4.58 -2.95
N LEU A 81 11.59 -3.44 -2.40
CA LEU A 81 11.12 -2.98 -1.09
C LEU A 81 9.61 -2.70 -1.09
N MET A 82 9.08 -2.13 -2.18
CA MET A 82 7.64 -1.92 -2.33
C MET A 82 6.86 -3.23 -2.40
N TYR A 83 7.35 -4.24 -3.14
CA TYR A 83 6.74 -5.57 -3.15
C TYR A 83 6.80 -6.23 -1.78
N ALA A 84 7.93 -6.14 -1.07
CA ALA A 84 8.07 -6.70 0.27
C ALA A 84 7.04 -6.09 1.24
N PHE A 85 6.79 -4.78 1.14
CA PHE A 85 5.76 -4.10 1.91
C PHE A 85 4.34 -4.60 1.60
N LEU A 86 4.02 -4.77 0.31
CA LEU A 86 2.69 -5.23 -0.11
C LEU A 86 2.46 -6.74 0.10
N ALA A 87 3.53 -7.53 0.12
CA ALA A 87 3.49 -8.98 0.31
C ALA A 87 2.79 -9.38 1.61
N GLU A 88 2.89 -8.55 2.65
CA GLU A 88 2.21 -8.78 3.93
C GLU A 88 0.67 -8.82 3.80
N VAL A 89 0.12 -8.10 2.80
CA VAL A 89 -1.32 -8.07 2.51
C VAL A 89 -1.68 -9.10 1.46
N THR A 90 -0.92 -9.20 0.36
CA THR A 90 -1.24 -10.10 -0.75
C THR A 90 -1.11 -11.58 -0.36
N SER A 91 -0.18 -11.92 0.54
CA SER A 91 -0.02 -13.29 1.05
C SER A 91 -1.24 -13.80 1.83
N LYS A 92 -2.07 -12.90 2.38
CA LYS A 92 -3.30 -13.27 3.10
C LYS A 92 -4.46 -13.67 2.18
N VAL A 93 -4.36 -13.39 0.88
CA VAL A 93 -5.35 -13.83 -0.10
C VAL A 93 -5.23 -15.34 -0.24
N SER A 94 -6.23 -16.11 0.18
CA SER A 94 -6.18 -17.58 0.19
C SER A 94 -6.38 -18.22 -1.19
N ILE A 95 -7.08 -17.53 -2.09
CA ILE A 95 -7.38 -18.03 -3.44
C ILE A 95 -6.23 -17.70 -4.38
N ASP A 96 -5.52 -18.72 -4.86
CA ASP A 96 -4.31 -18.56 -5.67
C ASP A 96 -4.55 -17.78 -6.96
N ALA A 97 -5.65 -18.06 -7.67
CA ALA A 97 -6.00 -17.33 -8.89
C ALA A 97 -6.18 -15.82 -8.66
N LEU A 98 -6.79 -15.44 -7.53
CA LEU A 98 -6.92 -14.03 -7.13
C LEU A 98 -5.59 -13.43 -6.72
N ARG A 99 -4.77 -14.18 -5.96
CA ARG A 99 -3.44 -13.73 -5.54
C ARG A 99 -2.58 -13.40 -6.76
N ILE A 100 -2.51 -14.31 -7.74
CA ILE A 100 -1.76 -14.11 -8.99
C ILE A 100 -2.28 -12.88 -9.74
N SER A 101 -3.61 -12.73 -9.86
CA SER A 101 -4.20 -11.57 -10.52
C SER A 101 -3.90 -10.25 -9.81
N TYR A 102 -3.84 -10.22 -8.47
CA TYR A 102 -3.51 -9.02 -7.71
C TYR A 102 -2.03 -8.70 -7.80
N GLU A 103 -1.16 -9.70 -7.73
CA GLU A 103 0.28 -9.52 -7.89
C GLU A 103 0.63 -8.93 -9.26
N ASP A 104 0.00 -9.41 -10.33
CA ASP A 104 0.16 -8.82 -11.68
C ASP A 104 -0.27 -7.34 -11.72
N MET A 105 -1.46 -7.06 -11.18
CA MET A 105 -2.00 -5.69 -11.15
C MET A 105 -1.11 -4.74 -10.34
N ILE A 106 -0.60 -5.20 -9.21
CA ILE A 106 0.34 -4.45 -8.37
C ILE A 106 1.63 -4.22 -9.16
N LYS A 107 2.20 -5.24 -9.81
CA LYS A 107 3.43 -5.11 -10.59
C LYS A 107 3.32 -4.01 -11.65
N ARG A 108 2.25 -4.05 -12.43
CA ARG A 108 1.96 -3.06 -13.47
C ARG A 108 1.76 -1.66 -12.86
N ARG A 109 1.04 -1.56 -11.74
CA ARG A 109 0.82 -0.28 -11.07
C ARG A 109 2.12 0.34 -10.57
N LEU A 110 3.02 -0.46 -10.01
CA LEU A 110 4.29 0.04 -9.49
C LEU A 110 5.30 0.41 -10.59
N ARG A 111 5.23 -0.24 -11.75
CA ARG A 111 6.01 0.13 -12.95
C ARG A 111 5.43 1.34 -13.69
N GLY A 112 4.24 1.81 -13.34
CA GLY A 112 3.54 2.89 -14.03
C GLY A 112 2.80 2.45 -15.29
N GLU A 113 2.70 1.14 -15.54
CA GLU A 113 2.06 0.54 -16.71
C GLU A 113 0.53 0.46 -16.55
N LEU A 114 0.01 0.60 -15.32
CA LEU A 114 -1.43 0.53 -15.08
C LEU A 114 -2.11 1.86 -15.40
N SER A 115 -2.76 1.94 -16.56
CA SER A 115 -3.66 3.05 -16.89
C SER A 115 -5.05 2.82 -16.29
N ILE A 116 -5.72 3.90 -15.89
CA ILE A 116 -7.09 3.91 -15.33
C ILE A 116 -8.10 3.17 -16.25
N CYS A 117 -7.78 3.01 -17.53
CA CYS A 117 -8.65 2.41 -18.54
C CYS A 117 -8.40 0.92 -18.85
N GLU A 118 -7.40 0.24 -18.29
CA GLU A 118 -7.04 -1.13 -18.74
C GLU A 118 -8.08 -2.22 -18.40
N LYS A 119 -8.98 -1.97 -17.45
CA LYS A 119 -10.12 -2.86 -17.13
C LYS A 119 -11.47 -2.13 -17.22
N CYS A 120 -11.50 -0.95 -17.82
CA CYS A 120 -12.73 -0.20 -17.96
C CYS A 120 -13.65 -0.90 -18.97
N VAL A 121 -14.80 -1.40 -18.50
CA VAL A 121 -15.87 -1.98 -19.34
C VAL A 121 -16.38 -0.98 -20.39
N LEU A 122 -16.14 0.32 -20.18
CA LEU A 122 -16.67 1.41 -20.99
C LEU A 122 -15.73 1.91 -22.11
N HIS A 123 -14.57 1.27 -22.36
CA HIS A 123 -13.64 1.64 -23.46
C HIS A 123 -13.52 3.17 -23.70
N CYS A 124 -13.21 3.93 -22.65
CA CYS A 124 -13.08 5.37 -22.77
C CYS A 124 -11.76 5.73 -23.48
N SER A 125 -11.86 5.84 -24.80
CA SER A 125 -11.11 6.69 -25.75
C SER A 125 -9.60 6.94 -25.52
N VAL A 126 -8.82 6.20 -26.32
CA VAL A 126 -7.51 6.49 -26.98
C VAL A 126 -6.23 6.57 -26.12
N PRO A 127 -5.18 5.77 -26.43
CA PRO A 127 -3.98 5.57 -25.61
C PRO A 127 -2.72 6.25 -26.18
N ASP A 128 -2.72 7.57 -26.43
CA ASP A 128 -1.56 8.23 -27.05
C ASP A 128 -0.81 9.23 -26.16
N ASN A 129 -1.03 9.20 -24.85
CA ASN A 129 -0.13 9.93 -23.94
C ASN A 129 0.36 9.04 -22.81
N PRO A 130 1.62 8.57 -22.86
CA PRO A 130 2.23 7.91 -21.71
C PRO A 130 2.21 8.88 -20.52
N ILE A 131 1.85 8.36 -19.35
CA ILE A 131 2.00 9.12 -18.11
C ILE A 131 3.50 9.21 -17.83
N GLU A 132 4.13 10.29 -18.29
CA GLU A 132 5.50 10.61 -17.94
C GLU A 132 5.57 10.99 -16.46
N PHE A 133 6.22 10.15 -15.67
CA PHE A 133 6.71 10.58 -14.36
C PHE A 133 7.97 11.41 -14.61
N GLU A 134 7.92 12.72 -14.38
CA GLU A 134 9.11 13.56 -14.30
C GLU A 134 9.99 13.09 -13.14
N ILE A 135 10.84 12.11 -13.42
CA ILE A 135 11.97 11.76 -12.58
C ILE A 135 13.10 12.68 -13.03
N ASP A 136 13.35 13.73 -12.26
CA ASP A 136 14.46 14.64 -12.47
C ASP A 136 15.80 13.88 -12.37
N MET A 137 16.34 13.55 -13.55
CA MET A 137 17.64 12.88 -13.72
C MET A 137 18.82 13.86 -13.65
N SER A 138 18.58 15.17 -13.52
CA SER A 138 19.65 16.18 -13.40
C SER A 138 20.27 16.25 -12.01
N LYS A 139 19.74 15.46 -11.07
CA LYS A 139 20.29 15.27 -9.71
C LYS A 139 20.92 13.90 -9.49
N ILE A 140 21.36 13.25 -10.57
CA ILE A 140 22.30 12.11 -10.54
C ILE A 140 23.67 12.61 -10.99
#